data_AF-A0A2G1QM39-F1
#
_entry.id   AF-A0A2G1QM39-F1
#
_cell.length_a   1.000
_cell.length_b   1.000
_cell.length_c   1.000
_cell.angle_alpha   90.00
_cell.angle_beta   90.00
_cell.angle_gamma   90.00
#
_symmetry.space_group_name_H-M   'P 1'
#
loop_
_entity.id
_entity.type
_entity.pdbx_description
1 polymer ?
#
loop_
_entity_poly.entity_id
_entity_poly.type
_entity_poly.pdbx_seq_one_letter_code
_entity_poly.pdbx_strand_id
1 'polypeptide(L)'
;MSLQTVLSAAFVRVGQEDKALRTLINGNASDLSALTTTAKNNLVAALNEVRAAAVASEILDTAPNTSTTKTYSASKITSLIDAAIASLVAASPATLDTLNELAAALGDDPNFATTMTNALASKAPLASPAFSGNPTVPTQTAGNNSTRIASTAFVTAAVAAHAADIGDPNHSFLTDYTTALA
;
A
#
# COMPACT_ATOMS: atom_id res chain seq x y z
N MET A 1 36.74 -45.45 78.31
CA MET A 1 35.73 -45.96 77.37
C MET A 1 35.70 -47.48 77.47
N SER A 2 34.51 -48.11 77.47
CA SER A 2 34.45 -49.56 77.38
C SER A 2 34.73 -50.01 75.93
N LEU A 3 35.26 -51.22 75.77
CA LEU A 3 35.46 -51.83 74.45
C LEU A 3 34.16 -51.86 73.63
N GLN A 4 33.03 -52.08 74.31
CA GLN A 4 31.70 -52.06 73.69
C GLN A 4 31.35 -50.69 73.08
N THR A 5 31.70 -49.60 73.75
CA THR A 5 31.49 -48.24 73.22
C THR A 5 32.37 -47.97 72.00
N VAL A 6 33.63 -48.38 72.04
CA VAL A 6 34.58 -48.19 70.93
C VAL A 6 34.14 -48.97 69.70
N LEU A 7 33.73 -50.22 69.91
CA LEU A 7 33.32 -51.11 68.83
C LEU A 7 32.00 -50.65 68.19
N SER A 8 31.05 -50.18 69.00
CA SER A 8 29.80 -49.58 68.49
C SER A 8 30.06 -48.33 67.66
N ALA A 9 30.92 -47.42 68.15
CA ALA A 9 31.27 -46.21 67.41
C ALA A 9 31.99 -46.52 66.08
N ALA A 10 32.84 -47.54 66.07
CA ALA A 10 33.53 -47.98 64.85
C ALA A 10 32.53 -48.51 63.80
N PHE A 11 31.60 -49.37 64.18
CA PHE A 11 30.60 -49.90 63.24
C PHE A 11 29.63 -48.84 62.72
N VAL A 12 29.23 -47.88 63.55
CA VAL A 12 28.40 -46.75 63.11
C VAL A 12 29.15 -45.89 62.08
N ARG A 13 30.44 -45.61 62.33
CA ARG A 13 31.27 -44.84 61.39
C ARG A 13 31.42 -45.54 60.05
N VAL A 14 31.75 -46.84 60.09
CA VAL A 14 31.86 -47.65 58.87
C VAL A 14 30.53 -47.65 58.10
N GLY A 15 29.39 -47.85 58.77
CA GLY A 15 28.08 -47.81 58.12
C GLY A 15 27.73 -46.47 57.44
N GLN A 16 28.23 -45.35 57.98
CA GLN A 16 28.04 -44.03 57.38
C GLN A 16 28.97 -43.81 56.17
N GLU A 17 30.22 -44.21 56.27
CA GLU A 17 31.19 -44.20 55.16
C GLU A 17 30.67 -45.02 53.97
N ASP A 18 30.13 -46.20 54.26
CA ASP A 18 29.59 -47.13 53.27
C ASP A 18 28.29 -46.62 52.61
N LYS A 19 27.45 -45.90 53.37
CA LYS A 19 26.25 -45.23 52.84
C LYS A 19 26.61 -44.08 51.89
N ALA A 20 27.63 -43.29 52.24
CA ALA A 20 28.13 -42.20 51.39
C ALA A 20 28.71 -42.74 50.08
N LEU A 21 29.46 -43.83 50.13
CA LEU A 21 29.98 -44.52 48.95
C LEU A 21 28.86 -45.06 48.05
N ARG A 22 27.83 -45.69 48.62
CA ARG A 22 26.66 -46.16 47.86
C ARG A 22 25.92 -45.04 47.14
N THR A 23 25.74 -43.89 47.78
CA THR A 23 25.13 -42.72 47.15
C THR A 23 25.98 -42.19 46.00
N LEU A 24 27.30 -42.20 46.16
CA LEU A 24 28.24 -41.76 45.13
C LEU A 24 28.25 -42.67 43.89
N ILE A 25 28.12 -43.97 44.10
CA ILE A 25 28.19 -44.98 43.04
C ILE A 25 26.84 -45.16 42.34
N ASN A 26 25.72 -45.14 43.09
CA ASN A 26 24.39 -45.52 42.58
C ASN A 26 23.45 -44.35 42.29
N GLY A 27 23.75 -43.11 42.72
CA GLY A 27 22.83 -41.96 42.65
C GLY A 27 22.95 -41.07 41.41
N ASN A 28 23.85 -41.39 40.48
CA ASN A 28 24.41 -40.38 39.56
C ASN A 28 23.70 -40.22 38.20
N ALA A 29 22.46 -40.68 38.04
CA ALA A 29 21.77 -40.65 36.74
C ALA A 29 20.83 -39.44 36.53
N SER A 30 20.35 -38.79 37.60
CA SER A 30 19.23 -37.83 37.48
C SER A 30 19.34 -36.53 38.27
N ASP A 31 20.25 -36.43 39.25
CA ASP A 31 20.40 -35.24 40.10
C ASP A 31 21.83 -34.68 40.01
N LEU A 32 21.96 -33.56 39.31
CA LEU A 32 23.21 -32.85 39.08
C LEU A 32 23.88 -32.36 40.37
N SER A 33 23.12 -32.19 41.46
CA SER A 33 23.64 -31.67 42.72
C SER A 33 24.56 -32.67 43.44
N ALA A 34 24.31 -33.98 43.26
CA ALA A 34 25.01 -35.08 43.93
C ALA A 34 26.34 -35.51 43.27
N LEU A 35 26.70 -34.96 42.10
CA LEU A 35 27.95 -35.30 41.40
C LEU A 35 29.22 -34.87 42.18
N THR A 36 30.29 -35.64 42.02
CA THR A 36 31.66 -35.27 42.45
C THR A 36 32.21 -34.05 41.71
N THR A 37 33.23 -33.41 42.26
CA THR A 37 33.96 -32.30 41.63
C THR A 37 34.58 -32.70 40.28
N THR A 38 35.16 -33.90 40.18
CA THR A 38 35.71 -34.42 38.92
C THR A 38 34.63 -34.57 37.83
N ALA A 39 33.48 -35.15 38.18
CA ALA A 39 32.39 -35.33 37.22
C ALA A 39 31.78 -33.99 36.78
N LYS A 40 31.65 -33.03 37.71
CA LYS A 40 31.22 -31.65 37.40
C LYS A 40 32.19 -30.97 36.43
N ASN A 41 33.50 -31.12 36.62
CA ASN A 41 34.51 -30.56 35.71
C ASN A 41 34.43 -31.14 34.30
N ASN A 42 34.24 -32.46 34.17
CA ASN A 42 34.08 -33.11 32.87
C ASN A 42 32.81 -32.66 32.14
N LEU A 43 31.70 -32.48 32.84
CA LEU A 43 30.46 -31.93 32.26
C LEU A 43 30.62 -30.48 31.80
N VAL A 44 31.31 -29.64 32.59
CA VAL A 44 31.63 -28.27 32.19
C VAL A 44 32.51 -28.25 30.94
N ALA A 45 33.49 -29.16 30.84
CA ALA A 45 34.34 -29.29 29.66
C ALA A 45 33.52 -29.70 28.42
N ALA A 46 32.70 -30.75 28.53
CA ALA A 46 31.83 -31.21 27.44
C ALA A 46 30.83 -30.11 26.98
N LEU A 47 30.26 -29.37 27.93
CA LEU A 47 29.37 -28.26 27.62
C LEU A 47 30.10 -27.12 26.91
N ASN A 48 31.34 -26.81 27.33
CA ASN A 48 32.17 -25.81 26.68
C ASN A 48 32.56 -26.23 25.25
N GLU A 49 32.85 -27.51 25.02
CA GLU A 49 33.12 -28.06 23.69
C GLU A 49 31.88 -27.97 22.78
N VAL A 50 30.70 -28.36 23.26
CA VAL A 50 29.44 -28.24 22.50
C VAL A 50 29.11 -26.78 22.20
N ARG A 51 29.30 -25.87 23.18
CA ARG A 51 29.12 -24.44 22.96
C ARG A 51 30.09 -23.94 21.91
N ALA A 52 31.38 -24.28 22.02
CA ALA A 52 32.40 -23.88 21.06
C ALA A 52 32.09 -24.40 19.64
N ALA A 53 31.63 -25.65 19.50
CA ALA A 53 31.19 -26.22 18.23
C ALA A 53 29.97 -25.48 17.65
N ALA A 54 28.99 -25.11 18.49
CA ALA A 54 27.79 -24.39 18.07
C ALA A 54 28.09 -22.94 17.60
N VAL A 55 28.99 -22.21 18.26
CA VAL A 55 29.42 -20.87 17.78
C VAL A 55 30.46 -20.92 16.66
N ALA A 56 31.26 -21.99 16.57
CA ALA A 56 32.19 -22.22 15.46
C ALA A 56 31.45 -22.51 14.15
N SER A 57 30.28 -23.15 14.23
CA SER A 57 29.38 -23.25 13.08
C SER A 57 28.81 -21.86 12.75
N GLU A 58 28.84 -21.48 11.48
CA GLU A 58 28.39 -20.16 10.99
C GLU A 58 26.87 -19.95 11.07
N ILE A 59 26.15 -20.73 11.87
CA ILE A 59 24.71 -20.80 11.85
C ILE A 59 24.08 -19.67 12.66
N LEU A 60 24.53 -19.45 13.91
CA LEU A 60 23.93 -18.49 14.84
C LEU A 60 24.85 -17.30 15.12
N ASP A 61 24.24 -16.11 15.15
CA ASP A 61 24.86 -14.89 15.65
C ASP A 61 24.43 -14.68 17.12
N THR A 62 25.30 -15.08 18.05
CA THR A 62 25.15 -14.71 19.46
C THR A 62 25.51 -13.22 19.61
N ALA A 63 24.79 -12.46 20.45
CA ALA A 63 24.99 -11.02 20.66
C ALA A 63 26.47 -10.59 20.55
N PRO A 64 26.79 -9.56 19.74
CA PRO A 64 25.95 -8.38 19.50
C PRO A 64 25.07 -8.36 18.23
N ASN A 65 24.87 -9.46 17.50
CA ASN A 65 23.96 -9.56 16.32
C ASN A 65 24.35 -8.82 15.02
N THR A 66 25.62 -8.43 14.92
CA THR A 66 26.13 -7.57 13.84
C THR A 66 26.75 -8.31 12.66
N SER A 67 26.75 -9.65 12.65
CA SER A 67 27.44 -10.42 11.62
C SER A 67 26.60 -10.50 10.33
N THR A 68 27.19 -10.24 9.17
CA THR A 68 26.52 -10.40 7.87
C THR A 68 26.86 -11.74 7.19
N THR A 69 27.81 -12.49 7.73
CA THR A 69 28.27 -13.77 7.16
C THR A 69 27.48 -14.96 7.70
N LYS A 70 27.04 -14.91 8.98
CA LYS A 70 26.24 -15.97 9.63
C LYS A 70 24.92 -16.25 8.89
N THR A 71 24.45 -17.49 8.88
CA THR A 71 23.20 -17.88 8.18
C THR A 71 21.96 -17.24 8.81
N TYR A 72 21.85 -17.25 10.14
CA TYR A 72 20.75 -16.65 10.89
C TYR A 72 21.24 -15.50 11.78
N SER A 73 21.50 -14.34 11.18
CA SER A 73 21.74 -13.09 11.90
C SER A 73 20.71 -12.03 11.55
N ALA A 74 20.41 -11.15 12.51
CA ALA A 74 19.51 -10.02 12.29
C ALA A 74 20.04 -9.09 11.19
N SER A 75 21.35 -8.79 11.21
CA SER A 75 21.98 -7.93 10.21
C SER A 75 21.91 -8.49 8.78
N LYS A 76 22.11 -9.80 8.58
CA LYS A 76 21.97 -10.43 7.25
C LYS A 76 20.51 -10.44 6.79
N ILE A 77 19.56 -10.73 7.68
CA ILE A 77 18.14 -10.69 7.34
C ILE A 77 17.73 -9.28 6.91
N THR A 78 18.09 -8.25 7.67
CA THR A 78 17.84 -6.85 7.30
C THR A 78 18.52 -6.51 5.97
N SER A 79 19.78 -6.88 5.77
CA SER A 79 20.49 -6.63 4.50
C SER A 79 19.85 -7.31 3.30
N LEU A 80 19.37 -8.56 3.44
CA LEU A 80 18.66 -9.27 2.38
C LEU A 80 17.30 -8.63 2.08
N ILE A 81 16.58 -8.18 3.11
CA ILE A 81 15.32 -7.43 2.95
C ILE A 81 15.58 -6.11 2.22
N ASP A 82 16.59 -5.34 2.64
CA ASP A 82 16.96 -4.07 2.00
C ASP A 82 17.38 -4.28 0.54
N ALA A 83 18.15 -5.33 0.25
CA ALA A 83 18.54 -5.69 -1.11
C ALA A 83 17.34 -6.12 -1.97
N ALA A 84 16.39 -6.86 -1.40
CA ALA A 84 15.16 -7.25 -2.09
C ALA A 84 14.26 -6.04 -2.39
N ILE A 85 14.11 -5.12 -1.42
CA ILE A 85 13.39 -3.85 -1.59
C ILE A 85 14.08 -3.02 -2.67
N ALA A 86 15.40 -2.83 -2.58
CA ALA A 86 16.16 -2.09 -3.57
C ALA A 86 16.02 -2.72 -4.97
N SER A 87 16.03 -4.05 -5.08
CA SER A 87 15.82 -4.74 -6.36
C SER A 87 14.40 -4.53 -6.89
N LEU A 88 13.38 -4.54 -6.04
CA LEU A 88 11.99 -4.25 -6.43
C LEU A 88 11.82 -2.80 -6.89
N VAL A 89 12.43 -1.86 -6.16
CA VAL A 89 12.42 -0.42 -6.49
C VAL A 89 13.23 -0.16 -7.77
N ALA A 90 14.37 -0.83 -7.96
CA ALA A 90 15.25 -0.71 -9.12
C ALA A 90 14.79 -1.49 -10.36
N ALA A 91 13.92 -2.48 -10.22
CA ALA A 91 13.13 -3.04 -11.32
C ALA A 91 11.98 -2.12 -11.75
N SER A 92 11.55 -1.23 -10.85
CA SER A 92 10.45 -0.28 -11.07
C SER A 92 10.78 1.18 -11.44
N PRO A 93 12.01 1.65 -11.76
CA PRO A 93 12.25 3.07 -12.07
C PRO A 93 11.50 3.50 -13.32
N ALA A 94 11.58 2.71 -14.40
CA ALA A 94 10.90 3.04 -15.65
C ALA A 94 9.37 2.87 -15.53
N THR A 95 8.88 1.88 -14.79
CA THR A 95 7.42 1.68 -14.61
C THR A 95 6.83 2.72 -13.66
N LEU A 96 7.52 3.06 -12.58
CA LEU A 96 7.10 4.13 -11.66
C LEU A 96 7.14 5.49 -12.34
N ASP A 97 8.14 5.75 -13.19
CA ASP A 97 8.20 6.94 -14.04
C ASP A 97 6.99 6.98 -15.00
N THR A 98 6.68 5.88 -15.69
CA THR A 98 5.48 5.84 -16.56
C THR A 98 4.17 6.03 -15.81
N LEU A 99 4.05 5.56 -14.57
CA LEU A 99 2.86 5.78 -13.74
C LEU A 99 2.77 7.23 -13.26
N ASN A 100 3.90 7.86 -12.93
CA ASN A 100 3.97 9.27 -12.57
C ASN A 100 3.63 10.17 -13.77
N GLU A 101 4.18 9.87 -14.94
CA GLU A 101 3.84 10.56 -16.20
C GLU A 101 2.35 10.41 -16.54
N LEU A 102 1.78 9.22 -16.36
CA LEU A 102 0.34 9.00 -16.60
C LEU A 102 -0.53 9.74 -15.57
N ALA A 103 -0.17 9.72 -14.29
CA ALA A 103 -0.87 10.48 -13.26
C ALA A 103 -0.86 11.98 -13.58
N ALA A 104 0.30 12.52 -13.94
CA ALA A 104 0.45 13.90 -14.37
C ALA A 104 -0.36 14.19 -15.66
N ALA A 105 -0.36 13.28 -16.64
CA ALA A 105 -1.14 13.42 -17.87
C ALA A 105 -2.66 13.41 -17.64
N LEU A 106 -3.12 12.75 -16.57
CA LEU A 106 -4.52 12.77 -16.11
C LEU A 106 -4.81 13.90 -15.12
N GLY A 107 -3.85 14.78 -14.85
CA GLY A 107 -4.00 15.96 -14.01
C GLY A 107 -3.97 15.70 -12.51
N ASP A 108 -3.36 14.58 -12.08
CA ASP A 108 -3.26 14.17 -10.67
C ASP A 108 -4.61 14.15 -9.94
N ASP A 109 -5.70 13.85 -10.66
CA ASP A 109 -7.06 13.88 -10.13
C ASP A 109 -7.45 12.53 -9.49
N PRO A 110 -7.53 12.42 -8.15
CA PRO A 110 -7.93 11.19 -7.48
C PRO A 110 -9.39 10.78 -7.78
N ASN A 111 -10.21 11.71 -8.29
CA ASN A 111 -11.61 11.50 -8.64
C ASN A 111 -11.85 11.64 -10.16
N PHE A 112 -10.83 11.40 -11.00
CA PHE A 112 -10.87 11.60 -12.46
C PHE A 112 -12.17 11.12 -13.12
N ALA A 113 -12.63 9.91 -12.77
CA ALA A 113 -13.86 9.35 -13.32
C ALA A 113 -15.11 10.18 -12.98
N THR A 114 -15.22 10.69 -11.75
CA THR A 114 -16.32 11.56 -11.31
C THR A 114 -16.22 12.92 -11.99
N THR A 115 -15.02 13.51 -12.06
CA THR A 115 -14.78 14.78 -12.77
C THR A 115 -15.22 14.70 -14.22
N MET A 116 -14.81 13.65 -14.93
CA MET A 116 -15.18 13.44 -16.33
C MET A 116 -16.70 13.22 -16.48
N THR A 117 -17.30 12.42 -15.60
CA THR A 117 -18.76 12.19 -15.60
C THR A 117 -19.53 13.50 -15.42
N ASN A 118 -19.11 14.36 -14.49
CA ASN A 118 -19.74 15.66 -14.25
C ASN A 118 -19.56 16.62 -15.43
N ALA A 119 -18.38 16.62 -16.05
CA ALA A 119 -18.10 17.43 -17.24
C ALA A 119 -18.97 17.02 -18.44
N LEU A 120 -19.22 15.72 -18.61
CA LEU A 120 -20.13 15.17 -19.62
C LEU A 120 -21.59 15.50 -19.29
N ALA A 121 -22.00 15.33 -18.03
CA ALA A 121 -23.36 15.62 -17.57
C ALA A 121 -23.75 17.11 -17.74
N SER A 122 -22.76 18.00 -17.80
CA SER A 122 -22.96 19.44 -18.03
C SER A 122 -23.21 19.82 -19.50
N LYS A 123 -23.13 18.86 -20.45
CA LYS A 123 -23.40 19.12 -21.86
C LYS A 123 -24.89 18.93 -22.18
N ALA A 124 -25.42 19.75 -23.08
CA ALA A 124 -26.76 19.56 -23.60
C ALA A 124 -26.81 18.34 -24.56
N PRO A 125 -27.89 17.55 -24.58
CA PRO A 125 -28.01 16.41 -25.48
C PRO A 125 -28.14 16.87 -26.94
N LEU A 126 -27.72 16.00 -27.88
CA LEU A 126 -27.77 16.34 -29.30
C LEU A 126 -29.20 16.39 -29.85
N ALA A 127 -30.05 15.46 -29.43
CA ALA A 127 -31.44 15.39 -29.83
C ALA A 127 -32.31 16.16 -28.83
N SER A 128 -33.05 17.15 -29.33
CA SER A 128 -34.04 17.92 -28.57
C SER A 128 -33.54 18.41 -27.20
N PRO A 129 -32.44 19.18 -27.14
CA PRO A 129 -31.94 19.73 -25.88
C PRO A 129 -32.96 20.65 -25.21
N ALA A 130 -33.18 20.42 -23.91
CA ALA A 130 -33.72 21.44 -23.03
C ALA A 130 -32.55 22.35 -22.60
N PHE A 131 -32.52 23.58 -23.10
CA PHE A 131 -31.52 24.57 -22.69
C PHE A 131 -31.88 25.17 -21.32
N SER A 132 -30.87 25.47 -20.51
CA SER A 132 -31.01 26.17 -19.24
C SER A 132 -30.35 27.56 -19.32
N GLY A 133 -30.75 28.49 -18.45
CA GLY A 133 -30.26 29.86 -18.44
C GLY A 133 -30.70 30.68 -19.67
N ASN A 134 -29.82 31.56 -20.16
CA ASN A 134 -30.06 32.42 -21.33
C ASN A 134 -29.16 31.98 -22.49
N PRO A 135 -29.54 30.97 -23.28
CA PRO A 135 -28.71 30.50 -24.39
C PRO A 135 -28.52 31.59 -25.44
N THR A 136 -27.29 31.80 -25.88
CA THR A 136 -26.94 32.74 -26.95
C THR A 136 -26.71 31.99 -28.25
N VAL A 137 -27.26 32.50 -29.35
CA VAL A 137 -26.99 32.00 -30.70
C VAL A 137 -26.64 33.19 -31.61
N PRO A 138 -25.82 33.00 -32.66
CA PRO A 138 -25.45 34.10 -33.55
C PRO A 138 -26.67 34.71 -34.25
N THR A 139 -26.75 36.03 -34.33
CA THR A 139 -27.78 36.74 -35.10
C THR A 139 -27.52 36.57 -36.60
N GLN A 140 -28.47 35.95 -37.31
CA GLN A 140 -28.35 35.75 -38.76
C GLN A 140 -28.76 37.02 -39.51
N THR A 141 -28.36 37.12 -40.77
CA THR A 141 -28.83 38.16 -41.69
C THR A 141 -30.31 38.01 -42.00
N ALA A 142 -31.00 39.12 -42.29
CA ALA A 142 -32.41 39.11 -42.68
C ALA A 142 -32.67 38.20 -43.91
N GLY A 143 -33.85 37.58 -43.95
CA GLY A 143 -34.24 36.64 -45.02
C GLY A 143 -33.65 35.24 -44.91
N ASN A 144 -32.84 34.93 -43.90
CA ASN A 144 -32.32 33.57 -43.69
C ASN A 144 -33.45 32.60 -43.30
N ASN A 145 -33.61 31.51 -44.07
CA ASN A 145 -34.64 30.48 -43.92
C ASN A 145 -34.08 29.10 -43.51
N SER A 146 -32.90 29.07 -42.89
CA SER A 146 -32.28 27.82 -42.42
C SER A 146 -33.03 27.23 -41.22
N THR A 147 -32.79 25.95 -40.91
CA THR A 147 -33.33 25.26 -39.72
C THR A 147 -32.60 25.58 -38.41
N ARG A 148 -31.88 26.71 -38.36
CA ARG A 148 -31.09 27.14 -37.20
C ARG A 148 -32.00 27.78 -36.15
N ILE A 149 -31.60 27.73 -34.88
CA ILE A 149 -32.30 28.44 -33.79
C ILE A 149 -32.21 29.95 -34.05
N ALA A 150 -33.33 30.64 -34.00
CA ALA A 150 -33.39 32.10 -34.16
C ALA A 150 -32.98 32.81 -32.85
N SER A 151 -32.06 33.78 -32.96
CA SER A 151 -31.78 34.71 -31.85
C SER A 151 -32.94 35.69 -31.64
N THR A 152 -33.09 36.22 -30.42
CA THR A 152 -34.09 37.26 -30.13
C THR A 152 -33.92 38.50 -31.01
N ALA A 153 -32.68 38.95 -31.23
CA ALA A 153 -32.38 40.09 -32.10
C ALA A 153 -32.85 39.88 -33.56
N PHE A 154 -32.70 38.67 -34.10
CA PHE A 154 -33.19 38.33 -35.44
C PHE A 154 -34.71 38.41 -35.51
N VAL A 155 -35.42 37.83 -34.53
CA VAL A 155 -36.89 37.87 -34.47
C VAL A 155 -37.38 39.31 -34.33
N THR A 156 -36.76 40.12 -33.46
CA THR A 156 -37.10 41.54 -33.31
C THR A 156 -36.94 42.30 -34.63
N ALA A 157 -35.85 42.08 -35.36
CA ALA A 157 -35.63 42.72 -36.67
C ALA A 157 -36.65 42.27 -37.72
N ALA A 158 -36.95 40.98 -37.80
CA ALA A 158 -37.93 40.44 -38.74
C ALA A 158 -39.35 40.99 -38.48
N VAL A 159 -39.75 41.05 -37.20
CA VAL A 159 -41.05 41.62 -36.80
C VAL A 159 -41.10 43.12 -37.08
N ALA A 160 -40.03 43.87 -36.80
CA ALA A 160 -39.97 45.30 -37.09
C ALA A 160 -40.08 45.61 -38.58
N ALA A 161 -39.43 44.79 -39.44
CA ALA A 161 -39.56 44.91 -40.89
C ALA A 161 -41.01 44.68 -41.35
N HIS A 162 -41.63 43.58 -40.90
CA HIS A 162 -43.02 43.29 -41.27
C HIS A 162 -44.02 44.34 -40.74
N ALA A 163 -43.79 44.89 -39.55
CA ALA A 163 -44.64 45.94 -38.99
C ALA A 163 -44.57 47.25 -39.80
N ALA A 164 -43.44 47.55 -40.44
CA ALA A 164 -43.31 48.70 -41.32
C ALA A 164 -44.20 48.57 -42.56
N ASP A 165 -44.31 47.37 -43.13
CA ASP A 165 -45.14 47.09 -44.32
C ASP A 165 -46.65 47.26 -44.04
N ILE A 166 -47.10 46.90 -42.83
CA ILE A 166 -48.52 46.98 -42.44
C ILE A 166 -48.97 48.43 -42.15
N GLY A 167 -48.03 49.31 -41.78
CA GLY A 167 -48.31 50.68 -41.36
C GLY A 167 -48.13 51.77 -42.42
N ASP A 168 -47.56 51.44 -43.58
CA ASP A 168 -47.32 52.41 -44.66
C ASP A 168 -48.58 52.57 -45.53
N PRO A 169 -49.24 53.76 -45.54
CA PRO A 169 -50.40 54.04 -46.38
C PRO A 169 -50.11 53.93 -47.89
N ASN A 170 -48.84 53.94 -48.29
CA ASN A 170 -48.40 53.80 -49.67
C ASN A 170 -48.01 52.36 -50.04
N HIS A 171 -48.05 51.42 -49.10
CA HIS A 171 -47.75 50.01 -49.37
C HIS A 171 -48.89 49.39 -50.19
N SER A 172 -48.58 48.95 -51.42
CA SER A 172 -49.57 48.40 -52.34
C SER A 172 -49.48 46.88 -52.36
N PHE A 173 -50.37 46.22 -51.61
CA PHE A 173 -50.50 44.75 -51.61
C PHE A 173 -50.76 44.18 -53.02
N LEU A 174 -51.28 44.98 -53.95
CA LEU A 174 -51.44 44.58 -55.35
C LEU A 174 -50.08 44.43 -56.05
N THR A 175 -49.11 45.28 -55.72
CA THR A 175 -47.74 45.23 -56.26
C THR A 175 -47.00 44.00 -55.71
N ASP A 176 -47.15 43.70 -54.42
CA ASP A 176 -46.55 42.52 -53.80
C ASP A 176 -47.10 41.24 -54.40
N TYR A 177 -48.42 41.15 -54.55
CA TYR A 177 -49.09 40.00 -55.14
C TYR A 177 -48.61 39.76 -56.58
N THR A 178 -48.47 40.82 -57.38
CA THR A 178 -47.94 40.70 -58.75
C THR A 178 -46.46 40.32 -58.80
N THR A 179 -45.66 40.73 -57.82
CA THR A 179 -44.23 40.40 -57.74
C THR A 179 -44.00 38.96 -57.26
N ALA A 180 -44.84 38.47 -56.35
CA ALA A 180 -44.76 37.10 -55.85
C ALA A 180 -45.23 36.04 -56.87
N LEU A 181 -45.97 36.44 -57.91
CA LEU A 181 -46.44 35.55 -58.97
C LEU A 181 -45.44 35.36 -60.13
N ALA A 182 -44.42 36.21 -60.22
CA ALA A 182 -43.39 36.21 -61.26
C ALA A 182 -42.16 35.40 -60.84
#